data_AF-A0A922IPI0-F1
#
_entry.id   AF-A0A922IPI0-F1
#
_cell.length_a   1.000
_cell.length_b   1.000
_cell.length_c   1.000
_cell.angle_alpha   90.00
_cell.angle_beta   90.00
_cell.angle_gamma   90.00
#
_symmetry.space_group_name_H-M   'P 1'
#
loop_
_entity.id
_entity.type
_entity.pdbx_description
1 polymer ?
#
loop_
_entity_poly.entity_id
_entity_poly.type
_entity_poly.pdbx_seq_one_letter_code
_entity_poly.pdbx_strand_id
1 'polypeptide(L)'
;MLNHPDGCRILRDRPTIRTNTVDLDSLRKLPEGTFGKAYTKFLDKYGYSPDERHYVKFVDDQDLAYIMLRYREIHDLVHTLLGQPTDMLGEVVVKWVEGIQTLLPMCLTGGYFGSLRLAPKLVFTINNT
;
A
#
# COMPACT_ATOMS: atom_id res chain seq x y z
N MET A 1 -11.41 -3.50 13.41
CA MET A 1 -10.86 -4.87 13.45
C MET A 1 -11.59 -5.76 14.46
N LEU A 2 -11.83 -5.32 15.70
CA LEU A 2 -12.45 -6.15 16.76
C LEU A 2 -13.89 -6.61 16.49
N ASN A 3 -14.62 -5.93 15.61
CA ASN A 3 -16.00 -6.28 15.27
C ASN A 3 -16.11 -7.40 14.23
N HIS A 4 -15.00 -7.98 13.77
CA HIS A 4 -14.99 -9.04 12.77
C HIS A 4 -14.08 -10.21 13.23
N PRO A 5 -14.51 -11.47 13.11
CA PRO A 5 -13.73 -12.63 13.59
C PRO A 5 -12.33 -12.70 12.98
N ASP A 6 -12.18 -12.42 11.68
CA ASP A 6 -10.86 -12.38 11.04
C ASP A 6 -9.98 -11.24 11.57
N GLY A 7 -10.59 -10.09 11.91
CA GLY A 7 -9.85 -8.97 12.49
C GLY A 7 -9.32 -9.31 13.88
N CYS A 8 -10.12 -9.97 14.72
CA CYS A 8 -9.68 -10.51 16.00
C CYS A 8 -8.55 -11.54 15.85
N ARG A 9 -8.67 -12.46 14.88
CA ARG A 9 -7.61 -13.43 14.59
C ARG A 9 -6.30 -12.74 14.20
N ILE A 10 -6.35 -11.75 13.31
CA ILE A 10 -5.16 -11.01 12.86
C ILE A 10 -4.51 -10.22 14.01
N LEU A 11 -5.30 -9.63 14.91
CA LEU A 11 -4.77 -8.91 16.09
C LEU A 11 -4.15 -9.85 17.12
N ARG A 12 -4.66 -11.06 17.25
CA ARG A 12 -4.10 -12.09 18.13
C ARG A 12 -2.80 -12.68 17.56
N ASP A 13 -2.85 -13.14 16.31
CA ASP A 13 -1.76 -13.92 15.70
C ASP A 13 -0.61 -13.01 15.22
N ARG A 14 -0.90 -11.73 15.00
CA ARG A 14 0.02 -10.68 14.56
C ARG A 14 0.97 -11.06 13.39
N PRO A 15 0.48 -11.65 12.28
CA PRO A 15 1.35 -11.99 11.15
C PRO A 15 2.01 -10.74 10.56
N THR A 16 3.29 -10.85 10.21
CA THR A 16 4.06 -9.80 9.54
C THR A 16 4.52 -10.25 8.16
N ILE A 17 4.70 -9.31 7.24
CA ILE A 17 5.20 -9.57 5.88
C ILE A 17 6.65 -9.10 5.82
N ARG A 18 7.59 -10.05 5.95
CA ARG A 18 9.03 -9.79 6.01
C ARG A 18 9.81 -10.93 5.36
N THR A 19 11.09 -10.70 5.09
CA THR A 19 11.95 -11.75 4.51
C THR A 19 12.16 -12.95 5.44
N ASN A 20 12.02 -12.76 6.76
CA ASN A 20 12.11 -13.85 7.73
C ASN A 20 10.78 -14.59 7.98
N THR A 21 9.65 -14.09 7.48
CA THR A 21 8.32 -14.72 7.61
C THR A 21 7.74 -15.20 6.29
N VAL A 22 8.23 -14.66 5.16
CA VAL A 22 7.78 -14.97 3.82
C VAL A 22 8.97 -15.40 2.97
N ASP A 23 8.93 -16.63 2.45
CA ASP A 23 9.93 -17.15 1.52
C ASP A 23 9.72 -16.57 0.12
N LEU A 24 10.38 -15.44 -0.16
CA LEU A 24 10.31 -14.76 -1.46
C LEU A 24 10.87 -15.61 -2.61
N ASP A 25 11.84 -16.49 -2.35
CA ASP A 25 12.43 -17.34 -3.39
C ASP A 25 11.47 -18.46 -3.82
N SER A 26 10.70 -19.00 -2.88
CA SER A 26 9.56 -19.88 -3.19
C SER A 26 8.50 -19.12 -3.99
N LEU A 27 8.12 -17.91 -3.57
CA LEU A 27 7.11 -17.11 -4.28
C LEU A 27 7.54 -16.77 -5.72
N ARG A 28 8.83 -16.48 -5.95
CA ARG A 28 9.40 -16.26 -7.29
C ARG A 28 9.25 -17.48 -8.20
N LYS A 29 9.19 -18.69 -7.65
CA LYS A 29 9.07 -19.95 -8.42
C LYS A 29 7.62 -20.34 -8.73
N LEU A 30 6.64 -19.63 -8.15
CA LEU A 30 5.22 -19.91 -8.41
C LEU A 30 4.86 -19.66 -9.89
N PRO A 31 3.81 -20.35 -10.40
CA PRO A 31 3.31 -20.13 -11.75
C PRO A 31 2.90 -18.67 -12.01
N GLU A 32 2.99 -18.27 -13.27
CA GLU A 32 2.44 -17.00 -13.74
C GLU A 32 0.93 -16.90 -13.46
N GLY A 33 0.45 -15.70 -13.14
CA GLY A 33 -0.94 -15.45 -12.76
C GLY A 33 -1.23 -15.66 -11.27
N THR A 34 -0.33 -16.27 -10.49
CA THR A 34 -0.46 -16.31 -9.03
C THR A 34 -0.09 -14.95 -8.41
N PHE A 35 -0.75 -14.62 -7.30
CA PHE A 35 -0.46 -13.36 -6.59
C PHE A 35 0.96 -13.30 -6.03
N GLY A 36 1.48 -14.42 -5.51
CA GLY A 36 2.86 -14.49 -5.01
C GLY A 36 3.91 -14.18 -6.08
N LYS A 37 3.74 -14.74 -7.29
CA LYS A 37 4.60 -14.45 -8.44
C LYS A 37 4.51 -12.99 -8.87
N ALA A 38 3.30 -12.42 -8.88
CA ALA A 38 3.08 -11.01 -9.20
C ALA A 38 3.75 -10.09 -8.16
N TYR A 39 3.64 -10.42 -6.88
CA TYR A 39 4.23 -9.64 -5.79
C TYR A 39 5.76 -9.63 -5.86
N THR A 40 6.40 -10.78 -6.06
CA THR A 40 7.86 -10.80 -6.21
C THR A 40 8.31 -10.06 -7.46
N LYS A 41 7.56 -10.14 -8.57
CA LYS A 41 7.85 -9.33 -9.77
C LYS A 41 7.77 -7.83 -9.50
N PHE A 42 6.79 -7.38 -8.71
CA PHE A 42 6.67 -5.99 -8.30
C PHE A 42 7.88 -5.56 -7.47
N LEU A 43 8.24 -6.33 -6.44
CA LEU A 43 9.43 -6.05 -5.62
C LEU A 43 10.71 -5.99 -6.46
N ASP A 44 10.93 -7.00 -7.30
CA ASP A 44 12.13 -7.10 -8.14
C ASP A 44 12.21 -5.95 -9.16
N LYS A 45 11.06 -5.52 -9.73
CA LYS A 45 10.99 -4.41 -10.70
C LYS A 45 11.42 -3.07 -10.10
N TYR A 46 11.00 -2.79 -8.87
CA TYR A 46 11.26 -1.52 -8.20
C TYR A 46 12.45 -1.56 -7.24
N GLY A 47 13.02 -2.75 -7.00
CA GLY A 47 14.14 -2.94 -6.07
C GLY A 47 13.73 -2.81 -4.61
N TYR A 48 12.45 -3.06 -4.28
CA TYR A 48 11.94 -2.95 -2.92
C TYR A 48 12.12 -4.23 -2.12
N SER A 49 12.17 -4.07 -0.80
CA SER A 49 12.09 -5.18 0.15
C SER A 49 10.92 -4.98 1.10
N PRO A 50 10.16 -6.05 1.45
CA PRO A 50 9.13 -5.95 2.48
C PRO A 50 9.68 -5.43 3.83
N ASP A 51 10.98 -5.62 4.09
CA ASP A 51 11.61 -5.17 5.34
C ASP A 51 11.76 -3.64 5.44
N GLU A 52 11.68 -2.91 4.33
CA GLU A 52 11.73 -1.43 4.30
C GLU A 52 10.51 -0.81 5.01
N ARG A 53 9.44 -1.57 5.21
CA ARG A 53 8.30 -1.19 6.04
C ARG A 53 8.71 -1.28 7.51
N HIS A 54 9.27 -0.19 8.02
CA HIS A 54 9.70 -0.10 9.41
C HIS A 54 8.54 -0.18 10.40
N TYR A 55 8.82 -0.83 11.54
CA TYR A 55 7.93 -0.87 12.70
C TYR A 55 7.45 0.53 13.09
N VAL A 56 6.18 0.62 13.45
CA VAL A 56 5.57 1.85 13.94
C VAL A 56 6.11 2.14 15.34
N LYS A 57 6.57 3.37 15.55
CA LYS A 57 7.11 3.87 16.81
C LYS A 57 6.23 5.03 17.29
N PHE A 58 6.34 5.39 18.57
CA PHE A 58 5.63 6.52 19.16
C PHE A 58 4.10 6.39 19.14
N VAL A 59 3.61 5.17 19.32
CA VAL A 59 2.19 4.85 19.53
C VAL A 59 2.13 3.92 20.74
N ASP A 60 1.47 4.37 21.81
CA ASP A 60 1.46 3.65 23.09
C ASP A 60 0.60 2.38 23.03
N ASP A 61 -0.49 2.43 22.25
CA ASP A 61 -1.36 1.30 22.02
C ASP A 61 -0.69 0.30 21.04
N GLN A 62 -0.37 -0.89 21.55
CA GLN A 62 0.29 -1.95 20.79
C GLN A 62 -0.58 -2.54 19.68
N ASP A 63 -1.90 -2.57 19.85
CA ASP A 63 -2.83 -3.00 18.80
C ASP A 63 -2.82 -1.98 17.68
N LEU A 64 -2.94 -0.69 18.02
CA LEU A 64 -2.90 0.39 17.04
C LEU A 64 -1.56 0.44 16.31
N ALA A 65 -0.44 0.30 17.01
CA ALA A 65 0.89 0.26 16.40
C ALA A 65 1.01 -0.87 15.37
N TYR A 66 0.48 -2.05 15.70
CA TYR A 66 0.45 -3.19 14.79
C TYR A 66 -0.53 -3.01 13.63
N ILE A 67 -1.71 -2.43 13.85
CA ILE A 67 -2.66 -2.10 12.78
C ILE A 67 -2.01 -1.16 11.76
N MET A 68 -1.29 -0.15 12.26
CA MET A 68 -0.58 0.81 11.40
C MET A 68 0.62 0.18 10.69
N LEU A 69 1.30 -0.79 11.31
CA LEU A 69 2.32 -1.60 10.63
C LEU A 69 1.69 -2.41 9.49
N ARG A 70 0.58 -3.10 9.76
CA ARG A 70 -0.14 -3.90 8.76
C ARG A 70 -0.56 -3.06 7.57
N TYR A 71 -1.08 -1.85 7.80
CA TYR A 71 -1.36 -0.89 6.74
C TYR A 71 -0.12 -0.58 5.88
N ARG A 72 1.05 -0.33 6.50
CA ARG A 72 2.30 -0.10 5.76
C ARG A 72 2.74 -1.31 4.94
N GLU A 73 2.63 -2.52 5.51
CA GLU A 73 3.06 -3.76 4.85
C GLU A 73 2.16 -4.13 3.65
N ILE A 74 0.84 -3.90 3.74
CA ILE A 74 -0.06 -4.26 2.64
C ILE A 74 -0.03 -3.26 1.48
N HIS A 75 0.52 -2.06 1.67
CA HIS A 75 0.55 -1.05 0.62
C HIS A 75 1.16 -1.57 -0.69
N ASP A 76 2.31 -2.26 -0.62
CA ASP A 76 2.96 -2.86 -1.79
C ASP A 76 2.13 -4.02 -2.39
N LEU A 77 1.36 -4.71 -1.55
CA LEU A 77 0.40 -5.71 -2.00
C LEU A 77 -0.78 -5.07 -2.75
N VAL A 78 -1.23 -3.89 -2.34
CA VAL A 78 -2.29 -3.14 -3.02
C VAL A 78 -1.81 -2.66 -4.40
N HIS A 79 -0.59 -2.14 -4.50
CA HIS A 79 0.03 -1.86 -5.79
C HIS A 79 0.05 -3.09 -6.71
N THR A 80 0.51 -4.22 -6.16
CA THR A 80 0.58 -5.50 -6.88
C THR A 80 -0.80 -5.95 -7.36
N LEU A 81 -1.79 -5.92 -6.47
CA LEU A 81 -3.16 -6.38 -6.73
C LEU A 81 -3.85 -5.55 -7.81
N LEU A 82 -3.65 -4.24 -7.78
CA LEU A 82 -4.25 -3.30 -8.73
C LEU A 82 -3.42 -3.11 -10.01
N GLY A 83 -2.24 -3.73 -10.09
CA GLY A 83 -1.29 -3.53 -11.18
C GLY A 83 -0.82 -2.07 -11.32
N GLN A 84 -0.84 -1.29 -10.24
CA GLN A 84 -0.49 0.13 -10.27
C GLN A 84 1.02 0.33 -10.07
N PRO A 85 1.70 1.15 -10.91
CA PRO A 85 3.08 1.54 -10.67
C PRO A 85 3.20 2.46 -9.44
N THR A 86 4.44 2.71 -9.00
CA THR A 86 4.74 3.70 -7.94
C THR A 86 5.05 5.09 -8.49
N ASP A 87 4.48 5.43 -9.65
CA ASP A 87 4.47 6.82 -10.13
C ASP A 87 3.36 7.62 -9.46
N MET A 88 3.32 8.94 -9.68
CA MET A 88 2.37 9.80 -9.00
C MET A 88 0.90 9.41 -9.24
N LEU A 89 0.55 8.95 -10.44
CA LEU A 89 -0.81 8.54 -10.74
C LEU A 89 -1.15 7.23 -10.03
N GLY A 90 -0.27 6.23 -10.11
CA GLY A 90 -0.45 4.95 -9.45
C GLY A 90 -0.56 5.08 -7.93
N GLU A 91 0.27 5.92 -7.31
CA GLU A 91 0.17 6.25 -5.89
C GLU A 91 -1.19 6.87 -5.54
N VAL A 92 -1.70 7.81 -6.33
CA VAL A 92 -3.01 8.43 -6.09
C VAL A 92 -4.14 7.39 -6.17
N VAL A 93 -4.10 6.49 -7.14
CA VAL A 93 -5.08 5.40 -7.28
C VAL A 93 -5.04 4.50 -6.05
N VAL A 94 -3.85 4.08 -5.61
CA VAL A 94 -3.69 3.25 -4.42
C VAL A 94 -4.19 3.98 -3.17
N LYS A 95 -3.90 5.28 -3.01
CA LYS A 95 -4.38 6.07 -1.88
C LYS A 95 -5.89 6.21 -1.82
N TRP A 96 -6.57 6.29 -2.97
CA TRP A 96 -8.02 6.24 -3.01
C TRP A 96 -8.57 4.89 -2.52
N VAL A 97 -8.02 3.77 -3.00
CA VAL A 97 -8.45 2.43 -2.57
C VAL A 97 -8.21 2.24 -1.08
N GLU A 98 -7.00 2.56 -0.61
CA GLU A 98 -6.65 2.49 0.82
C GLU A 98 -7.55 3.42 1.65
N GLY A 99 -7.80 4.64 1.18
CA GLY A 99 -8.62 5.63 1.86
C GLY A 99 -10.07 5.20 2.02
N ILE A 100 -10.68 4.64 0.96
CA ILE A 100 -12.05 4.12 1.01
C ILE A 100 -12.15 2.91 1.95
N GLN A 101 -11.18 2.00 1.90
CA GLN A 101 -11.23 0.77 2.70
C GLN A 101 -10.92 0.99 4.18
N THR A 102 -9.93 1.84 4.48
CA THR A 102 -9.40 2.01 5.85
C THR A 102 -9.95 3.25 6.54
N LEU A 103 -10.48 4.21 5.78
CA LEU A 103 -10.91 5.54 6.25
C LEU A 103 -9.79 6.32 6.97
N LEU A 104 -8.53 5.94 6.76
CA LEU A 104 -7.41 6.66 7.35
C LEU A 104 -7.31 8.06 6.72
N PRO A 105 -7.26 9.13 7.53
CA PRO A 105 -7.23 10.49 7.01
C PRO A 105 -6.07 10.76 6.05
N MET A 106 -4.90 10.16 6.27
CA MET A 106 -3.74 10.37 5.39
C MET A 106 -3.93 9.78 4.00
N CYS A 107 -4.65 8.66 3.87
CA CYS A 107 -4.94 8.05 2.58
C CYS A 107 -5.95 8.88 1.80
N LEU A 108 -7.04 9.30 2.46
CA LEU A 108 -8.08 10.14 1.85
C LEU A 108 -7.50 11.48 1.38
N THR A 109 -6.73 12.15 2.24
CA THR A 109 -6.08 13.41 1.90
C THR A 109 -5.00 13.23 0.83
N GLY A 110 -4.21 12.15 0.89
CA GLY A 110 -3.23 11.81 -0.15
C GLY A 110 -3.87 11.60 -1.52
N GLY A 111 -4.98 10.85 -1.58
CA GLY A 111 -5.77 10.68 -2.80
C GLY A 111 -6.32 12.01 -3.31
N TYR A 112 -6.92 12.81 -2.44
CA TYR A 112 -7.50 14.11 -2.79
C TYR A 112 -6.45 15.13 -3.30
N PHE A 113 -5.43 15.43 -2.50
CA PHE A 113 -4.41 16.43 -2.86
C PHE A 113 -3.49 15.94 -3.98
N GLY A 114 -3.20 14.64 -4.05
CA GLY A 114 -2.48 14.05 -5.18
C GLY A 114 -3.27 14.17 -6.48
N SER A 115 -4.60 13.97 -6.44
CA SER A 115 -5.47 14.20 -7.61
C SER A 115 -5.46 15.66 -8.06
N LEU A 116 -5.51 16.61 -7.12
CA LEU A 116 -5.41 18.04 -7.44
C LEU A 116 -4.09 18.39 -8.13
N ARG A 117 -2.98 17.77 -7.72
CA ARG A 117 -1.67 17.98 -8.35
C ARG A 117 -1.62 17.45 -9.79
N LEU A 118 -2.36 16.39 -10.09
CA LEU A 118 -2.46 15.80 -11.43
C LEU A 118 -3.46 16.54 -12.33
N ALA A 119 -4.27 17.45 -11.78
CA ALA A 119 -5.23 18.21 -12.56
C ALA A 119 -4.52 19.04 -13.66
N PRO A 120 -5.08 19.10 -14.88
CA PRO A 120 -4.53 19.93 -15.94
C PRO A 120 -4.39 21.38 -15.47
N LYS A 121 -3.23 22.00 -15.73
CA LYS A 121 -3.08 23.44 -15.52
C LYS A 121 -3.93 24.13 -16.58
N LEU A 122 -4.91 24.93 -16.15
CA LEU A 122 -5.67 25.78 -17.05
C LEU A 122 -4.71 26.81 -17.66
N VAL A 123 -4.31 26.64 -18.92
CA VAL A 123 -3.54 27.65 -19.66
C VAL A 123 -4.56 28.62 -20.26
N PHE A 124 -4.70 29.80 -19.65
CA PHE A 124 -5.39 30.90 -20.31
C PHE A 124 -4.46 31.46 -21.39
N THR A 125 -4.71 31.10 -22.64
CA THR A 125 -4.14 31.82 -23.79
C THR A 125 -4.82 33.17 -23.87
N ILE A 126 -4.16 34.22 -23.36
CA ILE A 126 -4.57 35.60 -23.62
C ILE A 126 -4.21 35.88 -25.09
N ASN A 127 -5.18 35.74 -25.98
CA ASN A 127 -5.04 36.25 -27.34
C ASN A 127 -5.11 37.78 -27.26
N ASN A 128 -3.96 38.44 -27.36
CA ASN A 128 -3.90 39.88 -27.61
C ASN A 128 -4.30 40.12 -29.07
N THR A 129 -5.55 40.56 -29.27
CA THR A 129 -6.00 41.24 -30.49
C THR A 129 -5.61 42.71 -30.45
#